data_AF-A0A2A4SH72-F1
#
_entry.id   AF-A0A2A4SH72-F1
#
_cell.length_a   1.000
_cell.length_b   1.000
_cell.length_c   1.000
_cell.angle_alpha   90.00
_cell.angle_beta   90.00
_cell.angle_gamma   90.00
#
_symmetry.space_group_name_H-M   'P 1'
#
loop_
_entity.id
_entity.type
_entity.pdbx_description
1 polymer ?
#
loop_
_entity_poly.entity_id
_entity_poly.type
_entity_poly.pdbx_seq_one_letter_code
_entity_poly.pdbx_strand_id
1 'polypeptide(L)'
;MRISIAIISIIFLTACGKPVDPSLLQPATFNYPTSVINSCEAVKKTGATGLTNDIETTTGASYNLRTPANYNSNVAHPLIVVFAPAGTSAGKSERHVHLTSVATQAGFIIAYAKNMRMSLRTIKKLSDIPLDIQKKWCIDA
;
A
#
# COMPACT_ATOMS: atom_id res chain seq x y z
N MET A 1 -56.77 2.26 27.17
CA MET A 1 -55.75 1.33 27.71
C MET A 1 -55.74 0.11 26.78
N ARG A 2 -54.72 -0.20 25.97
CA ARG A 2 -53.27 -0.08 26.12
C ARG A 2 -52.63 0.13 24.74
N ILE A 3 -51.84 1.19 24.59
CA ILE A 3 -50.91 1.39 23.48
C ILE A 3 -49.61 0.73 23.91
N SER A 4 -49.21 -0.38 23.29
CA SER A 4 -47.94 -1.04 23.57
C SER A 4 -47.00 -0.89 22.36
N ILE A 5 -46.35 0.28 22.33
CA ILE A 5 -44.92 0.51 22.09
C ILE A 5 -44.27 -0.42 21.04
N ALA A 6 -44.33 0.02 19.78
CA ALA A 6 -43.21 -0.12 18.86
C ALA A 6 -42.05 0.80 19.32
N ILE A 7 -40.85 0.63 18.74
CA ILE A 7 -39.61 1.41 19.00
C ILE A 7 -38.90 0.82 20.25
N ILE A 8 -37.71 0.22 20.20
CA ILE A 8 -36.41 0.78 19.83
C ILE A 8 -35.47 -0.41 19.52
N SER A 9 -34.99 -0.51 18.27
CA SER A 9 -33.83 -1.35 17.95
C SER A 9 -33.04 -0.71 16.81
N ILE A 10 -32.50 0.49 17.07
CA ILE A 10 -31.56 1.20 16.19
C ILE A 10 -30.44 1.78 17.06
N ILE A 11 -29.64 0.94 17.71
CA ILE A 11 -28.38 1.38 18.33
C ILE A 11 -27.35 0.25 18.23
N PHE A 12 -26.75 0.02 17.06
CA PHE A 12 -25.45 -0.66 16.91
C PHE A 12 -24.77 -0.30 15.57
N LEU A 13 -24.60 1.01 15.29
CA LEU A 13 -23.77 1.47 14.15
C LEU A 13 -22.62 2.41 14.57
N THR A 14 -22.28 2.50 15.85
CA THR A 14 -21.11 3.24 16.31
C THR A 14 -19.88 2.33 16.38
N ALA A 15 -19.50 1.76 15.23
CA ALA A 15 -18.14 1.23 15.02
C ALA A 15 -17.39 2.07 13.96
N CYS A 16 -17.80 3.32 13.75
CA CYS A 16 -17.10 4.25 12.89
C CYS A 16 -15.95 4.89 13.68
N GLY A 17 -14.74 4.34 13.53
CA GLY A 17 -13.53 5.08 13.88
C GLY A 17 -13.49 6.42 13.13
N LYS A 18 -12.77 7.41 13.69
CA LYS A 18 -12.63 8.72 13.03
C LYS A 18 -12.12 8.52 11.59
N PRO A 19 -12.73 9.20 10.60
CA PRO A 19 -12.24 9.12 9.23
C PRO A 19 -10.80 9.61 9.18
N VAL A 20 -9.96 8.86 8.48
CA VAL A 20 -8.56 9.22 8.24
C VAL A 20 -8.53 10.41 7.28
N ASP A 21 -7.64 11.37 7.53
CA ASP A 21 -7.40 12.48 6.61
C ASP A 21 -7.00 11.90 5.23
N PRO A 22 -7.80 12.15 4.17
CA PRO A 22 -7.53 11.63 2.83
C PRO A 22 -6.17 12.05 2.28
N SER A 23 -5.61 13.17 2.72
CA SER A 23 -4.32 13.68 2.26
C SER A 23 -3.17 12.72 2.60
N LEU A 24 -3.26 12.01 3.73
CA LEU A 24 -2.25 11.06 4.20
C LEU A 24 -2.17 9.80 3.33
N LEU A 25 -3.23 9.52 2.57
CA LEU A 25 -3.35 8.37 1.68
C LEU A 25 -2.95 8.69 0.24
N GLN A 26 -2.68 9.96 -0.06
CA GLN A 26 -2.24 10.36 -1.39
C GLN A 26 -0.71 10.28 -1.49
N PRO A 27 -0.17 9.78 -2.62
CA PRO A 27 1.24 9.91 -2.92
C PRO A 27 1.68 11.37 -2.94
N ALA A 28 2.81 11.66 -2.31
CA ALA A 28 3.48 12.95 -2.37
C ALA A 28 4.56 12.96 -3.45
N THR A 29 4.99 14.16 -3.84
CA THR A 29 6.11 14.35 -4.77
C THR A 29 7.44 14.17 -4.03
N PHE A 30 8.36 13.42 -4.63
CA PHE A 30 9.74 13.31 -4.16
C PHE A 30 10.64 14.34 -4.85
N ASN A 31 11.53 14.99 -4.10
CA ASN A 31 12.49 15.93 -4.67
C ASN A 31 13.75 15.18 -5.14
N TYR A 32 13.82 14.88 -6.44
CA TYR A 32 14.99 14.23 -7.03
C TYR A 32 16.20 15.18 -7.05
N PRO A 33 17.38 14.75 -6.57
CA PRO A 33 18.60 15.54 -6.74
C PRO A 33 18.92 15.78 -8.22
N THR A 34 19.57 16.90 -8.53
CA THR A 34 19.95 17.25 -9.91
C THR A 34 21.04 16.35 -10.48
N SER A 35 21.80 15.67 -9.62
CA SER A 35 22.91 14.79 -9.97
C SER A 35 22.54 13.30 -9.90
N VAL A 36 21.27 12.94 -10.09
CA VAL A 36 20.86 11.54 -9.96
C VAL A 36 21.48 10.70 -11.07
N ILE A 37 22.23 9.68 -10.65
CA ILE A 37 22.77 8.65 -11.54
C ILE A 37 21.61 7.72 -11.89
N ASN A 38 21.40 7.48 -13.18
CA ASN A 38 20.48 6.46 -13.65
C ASN A 38 20.91 5.10 -13.08
N SER A 39 20.13 4.55 -12.16
CA SER A 39 20.42 3.28 -11.49
C SER A 39 19.62 2.11 -12.06
N CYS A 40 18.61 2.39 -12.88
CA CYS A 40 17.88 1.39 -13.64
C CYS A 40 17.86 1.73 -15.13
N GLU A 41 17.89 0.68 -15.95
CA GLU A 41 17.51 0.78 -17.35
C GLU A 41 15.99 0.99 -17.44
N ALA A 42 15.54 2.25 -17.51
CA ALA A 42 14.11 2.59 -17.49
C ALA A 42 13.28 1.91 -18.58
N VAL A 43 13.89 1.57 -19.73
CA VAL A 43 13.22 0.83 -20.83
C VAL A 43 12.65 -0.51 -20.35
N LYS A 44 13.20 -1.10 -19.29
CA LYS A 44 12.75 -2.38 -18.71
C LYS A 44 11.74 -2.23 -17.57
N LYS A 45 11.50 -1.02 -17.05
CA LYS A 45 10.64 -0.77 -15.88
C LYS A 45 9.31 -0.16 -16.33
N THR A 46 8.27 -1.00 -16.38
CA THR A 46 6.92 -0.63 -16.87
C THR A 46 5.93 -0.27 -15.76
N GLY A 47 6.39 -0.21 -14.51
CA GLY A 47 5.56 0.10 -13.35
C GLY A 47 4.96 1.50 -13.40
N ALA A 48 3.69 1.62 -12.99
CA ALA A 48 2.96 2.88 -13.00
C ALA A 48 3.37 3.84 -11.86
N THR A 49 3.16 5.13 -12.09
CA THR A 49 3.31 6.21 -11.11
C THR A 49 2.08 6.33 -10.21
N GLY A 50 2.26 6.72 -8.95
CA GLY A 50 1.20 6.96 -7.99
C GLY A 50 0.63 5.66 -7.40
N LEU A 51 -0.68 5.46 -7.56
CA LEU A 51 -1.40 4.34 -6.94
C LEU A 51 -1.57 3.17 -7.91
N THR A 52 -1.21 1.96 -7.48
CA THR A 52 -1.58 0.72 -8.15
C THR A 52 -2.19 -0.23 -7.12
N ASN A 53 -3.36 -0.79 -7.40
CA ASN A 53 -4.11 -1.61 -6.46
C ASN A 53 -4.23 -3.06 -6.95
N ASP A 54 -4.49 -3.96 -6.01
CA ASP A 54 -4.87 -5.35 -6.28
C ASP A 54 -3.86 -6.09 -7.17
N ILE A 55 -2.57 -5.78 -7.02
CA ILE A 55 -1.50 -6.51 -7.71
C ILE A 55 -1.39 -7.89 -7.07
N GLU A 56 -1.33 -8.93 -7.90
CA GLU A 56 -1.14 -10.30 -7.46
C GLU A 56 0.21 -10.85 -7.95
N THR A 57 0.98 -11.43 -7.04
CA THR A 57 2.20 -12.17 -7.37
C THR A 57 1.84 -13.50 -8.02
N THR A 58 2.77 -14.09 -8.78
CA THR A 58 2.57 -15.43 -9.35
C THR A 58 2.36 -16.53 -8.31
N THR A 59 2.74 -16.28 -7.06
CA THR A 59 2.56 -17.23 -5.93
C THR A 59 1.26 -16.99 -5.14
N GLY A 60 0.48 -15.99 -5.54
CA GLY A 60 -0.86 -15.69 -5.01
C GLY A 60 -0.84 -14.84 -3.73
N ALA A 61 0.20 -14.03 -3.52
CA ALA A 61 0.15 -12.93 -2.57
C ALA A 61 -0.40 -11.68 -3.28
N SER A 62 -1.22 -10.88 -2.61
CA SER A 62 -1.77 -9.64 -3.19
C SER A 62 -1.30 -8.42 -2.42
N TYR A 63 -1.10 -7.30 -3.11
CA TYR A 63 -0.67 -6.05 -2.50
C TYR A 63 -1.17 -4.82 -3.27
N ASN A 64 -1.24 -3.70 -2.56
CA ASN A 64 -1.36 -2.38 -3.15
C ASN A 64 0.02 -1.70 -3.13
N LEU A 65 0.37 -0.94 -4.16
CA LEU A 65 1.64 -0.23 -4.26
C LEU A 65 1.42 1.28 -4.37
N ARG A 66 2.25 2.06 -3.68
CA ARG A 66 2.34 3.51 -3.80
C ARG A 66 3.75 3.90 -4.18
N THR A 67 3.88 4.67 -5.25
CA THR A 67 5.13 5.31 -5.66
C THR A 67 4.98 6.82 -5.50
N PRO A 68 6.08 7.59 -5.47
CA PRO A 68 5.99 9.06 -5.52
C PRO A 68 5.10 9.54 -6.66
N ALA A 69 4.36 10.63 -6.46
CA ALA A 69 3.44 11.19 -7.46
C ALA A 69 4.16 11.59 -8.77
N ASN A 70 5.47 11.82 -8.69
CA ASN A 70 6.37 12.12 -9.79
C ASN A 70 7.42 11.00 -9.99
N TYR A 71 7.07 9.75 -9.71
CA TYR A 71 7.98 8.59 -9.82
C TYR A 71 8.77 8.59 -11.14
N ASN A 72 10.08 8.42 -11.02
CA ASN A 72 11.05 8.36 -12.10
C ASN A 72 11.64 6.94 -12.16
N SER A 73 11.35 6.22 -13.24
CA SER A 73 11.79 4.84 -13.44
C SER A 73 13.30 4.65 -13.69
N ASN A 74 14.04 5.74 -13.86
CA ASN A 74 15.51 5.71 -13.99
C ASN A 74 16.22 5.69 -12.63
N VAL A 75 15.51 5.99 -11.54
CA VAL A 75 16.08 6.20 -10.21
C VAL A 75 15.61 5.09 -9.28
N ALA A 76 16.53 4.50 -8.53
CA ALA A 76 16.24 3.45 -7.57
C ALA A 76 15.60 4.08 -6.33
N HIS A 77 14.51 3.48 -5.91
CA HIS A 77 13.76 3.91 -4.75
C HIS A 77 13.79 2.84 -3.65
N PRO A 78 14.01 3.21 -2.38
CA PRO A 78 13.88 2.27 -1.28
C PRO A 78 12.46 1.73 -1.15
N LEU A 79 12.35 0.43 -0.82
CA LEU A 79 11.07 -0.26 -0.69
C LEU A 79 10.71 -0.51 0.79
N ILE A 80 9.51 -0.08 1.16
CA ILE A 80 8.85 -0.49 2.41
C ILE A 80 7.74 -1.49 2.08
N VAL A 81 7.67 -2.60 2.81
CA VAL A 81 6.53 -3.53 2.74
C VAL A 81 5.82 -3.56 4.09
N VAL A 82 4.56 -3.16 4.09
CA VAL A 82 3.67 -3.18 5.25
C VAL A 82 2.75 -4.40 5.13
N PHE A 83 2.87 -5.34 6.08
CA PHE A 83 2.01 -6.51 6.14
C PHE A 83 0.74 -6.21 6.92
N ALA A 84 -0.42 -6.38 6.28
CA ALA A 84 -1.70 -6.11 6.91
C ALA A 84 -1.94 -7.02 8.14
N PRO A 85 -2.41 -6.45 9.27
CA PRO A 85 -2.87 -7.23 10.42
C PRO A 85 -3.95 -8.26 10.04
N ALA A 86 -4.11 -9.28 10.88
CA ALA A 86 -5.15 -10.29 10.69
C ALA A 86 -6.55 -9.66 10.53
N GLY A 87 -7.30 -10.13 9.54
CA GLY A 87 -8.66 -9.63 9.25
C GLY A 87 -8.72 -8.27 8.52
N THR A 88 -7.59 -7.68 8.14
CA THR A 88 -7.57 -6.36 7.48
C THR A 88 -7.13 -6.44 6.02
N SER A 89 -7.75 -5.67 5.13
CA SER A 89 -7.31 -5.56 3.74
C SER A 89 -6.08 -4.65 3.61
N ALA A 90 -5.40 -4.70 2.47
CA ALA A 90 -4.30 -3.77 2.14
C ALA A 90 -4.71 -2.30 2.34
N GLY A 91 -5.89 -1.90 1.84
CA GLY A 91 -6.39 -0.53 2.00
C GLY A 91 -6.78 -0.15 3.45
N LYS A 92 -7.25 -1.11 4.26
CA LYS A 92 -7.47 -0.86 5.69
C LYS A 92 -6.14 -0.71 6.44
N SER A 93 -5.13 -1.50 6.07
CA SER A 93 -3.77 -1.39 6.62
C SER A 93 -3.13 -0.04 6.28
N GLU A 94 -3.24 0.40 5.03
CA GLU A 94 -2.78 1.73 4.59
C GLU A 94 -3.40 2.87 5.42
N ARG A 95 -4.72 2.81 5.62
CA ARG A 95 -5.45 3.75 6.48
C ARG A 95 -5.06 3.66 7.95
N HIS A 96 -4.50 2.56 8.41
CA HIS A 96 -4.14 2.42 9.82
C HIS A 96 -2.76 3.02 10.12
N VAL A 97 -1.82 2.91 9.18
CA VAL A 97 -0.42 3.31 9.41
C VAL A 97 -0.08 4.72 8.96
N HIS A 98 -0.90 5.35 8.11
CA HIS A 98 -0.72 6.73 7.63
C HIS A 98 0.65 7.02 6.99
N LEU A 99 1.26 6.02 6.35
CA LEU A 99 2.63 6.13 5.82
C LEU A 99 2.72 6.65 4.38
N THR A 100 1.65 6.58 3.59
CA THR A 100 1.73 6.82 2.13
C THR A 100 2.35 8.18 1.80
N SER A 101 1.79 9.27 2.33
CA SER A 101 2.28 10.62 2.04
C SER A 101 3.74 10.83 2.48
N VAL A 102 4.05 10.53 3.74
CA VAL A 102 5.40 10.75 4.30
C VAL A 102 6.47 9.87 3.64
N ALA A 103 6.16 8.59 3.37
CA ALA A 103 7.11 7.66 2.75
C ALA A 103 7.42 8.08 1.31
N THR A 104 6.38 8.40 0.53
CA THR A 104 6.57 8.81 -0.87
C THR A 104 7.23 10.17 -1.00
N GLN A 105 6.98 11.10 -0.07
CA GLN A 105 7.70 12.38 0.00
C GLN A 105 9.20 12.18 0.27
N ALA A 106 9.56 11.17 1.05
CA ALA A 106 10.94 10.79 1.32
C ALA A 106 11.55 9.92 0.20
N GLY A 107 10.82 9.64 -0.87
CA GLY A 107 11.31 8.88 -2.02
C GLY A 107 11.17 7.37 -1.86
N PHE A 108 10.43 6.87 -0.89
CA PHE A 108 10.15 5.44 -0.80
C PHE A 108 9.03 5.02 -1.76
N ILE A 109 9.14 3.81 -2.27
CA ILE A 109 8.01 3.03 -2.76
C ILE A 109 7.49 2.20 -1.60
N ILE A 110 6.17 2.18 -1.38
CA ILE A 110 5.55 1.46 -0.26
C ILE A 110 4.49 0.49 -0.77
N ALA A 111 4.62 -0.77 -0.36
CA ALA A 111 3.68 -1.84 -0.64
C ALA A 111 2.86 -2.17 0.60
N TYR A 112 1.54 -2.25 0.47
CA TYR A 112 0.62 -2.74 1.49
C TYR A 112 0.16 -4.14 1.11
N ALA A 113 0.78 -5.16 1.72
CA ALA A 113 0.43 -6.54 1.49
C ALA A 113 -0.93 -6.86 2.13
N LYS A 114 -1.80 -7.54 1.38
CA LYS A 114 -3.10 -8.01 1.87
C LYS A 114 -2.90 -9.12 2.91
N ASN A 115 -3.82 -9.19 3.88
CA ASN A 115 -3.76 -10.24 4.88
C ASN A 115 -3.96 -11.63 4.26
N MET A 116 -3.26 -12.61 4.82
CA MET A 116 -3.41 -14.02 4.48
C MET A 116 -3.42 -14.84 5.76
N ARG A 117 -4.07 -16.01 5.75
CA ARG A 117 -4.06 -16.92 6.91
C ARG A 117 -2.63 -17.36 7.19
N MET A 118 -2.18 -17.19 8.43
CA MET A 118 -0.79 -17.44 8.81
C MET A 118 -0.44 -18.92 8.66
N SER A 119 0.62 -19.19 7.90
CA SER A 119 1.22 -20.51 7.70
C SER A 119 2.63 -20.32 7.11
N LEU A 120 3.51 -21.32 7.23
CA LEU A 120 4.82 -21.28 6.58
C LEU A 120 4.72 -21.09 5.07
N ARG A 121 3.73 -21.74 4.43
CA ARG A 121 3.45 -21.56 3.00
C ARG A 121 3.09 -20.11 2.68
N THR A 122 2.27 -19.49 3.51
CA THR A 122 1.86 -18.08 3.35
C THR A 122 3.04 -17.13 3.52
N ILE A 123 3.90 -17.35 4.51
CA ILE A 123 5.11 -16.52 4.72
C ILE A 123 5.98 -16.54 3.46
N LYS A 124 6.18 -17.72 2.86
CA LYS A 124 6.91 -17.86 1.60
C LYS A 124 6.26 -17.08 0.44
N LYS A 125 4.93 -17.09 0.34
CA LYS A 125 4.23 -16.30 -0.69
C LYS A 125 4.39 -14.79 -0.47
N LEU A 126 4.27 -14.36 0.78
CA LEU A 126 4.41 -12.95 1.16
C LEU A 126 5.85 -12.44 0.95
N SER A 127 6.86 -13.29 1.12
CA SER A 127 8.26 -12.92 0.85
C SER A 127 8.58 -12.70 -0.63
N ASP A 128 7.70 -13.12 -1.55
CA ASP A 128 7.91 -12.89 -2.99
C ASP A 128 7.56 -11.46 -3.44
N ILE A 129 6.84 -10.69 -2.61
CA ILE A 129 6.36 -9.34 -2.96
C ILE A 129 7.50 -8.40 -3.40
N PRO A 130 8.63 -8.27 -2.68
CA PRO A 130 9.73 -7.40 -3.11
C PRO A 130 10.31 -7.78 -4.48
N LEU A 131 10.48 -9.07 -4.74
CA LEU A 131 11.00 -9.56 -6.02
C LEU A 131 10.00 -9.33 -7.15
N ASP A 132 8.70 -9.46 -6.88
CA ASP A 132 7.66 -9.14 -7.86
C ASP A 132 7.64 -7.65 -8.21
N ILE A 133 7.74 -6.76 -7.21
CA ILE A 133 7.82 -5.31 -7.42
C ILE A 133 9.04 -4.93 -8.25
N GLN A 134 10.20 -5.51 -7.95
CA GLN A 134 11.45 -5.27 -8.68
C GLN A 134 11.37 -5.59 -10.18
N LYS A 135 10.46 -6.46 -10.61
CA LYS A 135 10.28 -6.74 -12.05
C LYS A 135 9.75 -5.53 -12.82
N LYS A 136 8.95 -4.68 -12.16
CA LYS A 136 8.20 -3.58 -12.81
C LYS A 136 8.67 -2.20 -12.37
N TRP A 137 9.09 -2.04 -11.13
CA TRP A 137 9.59 -0.77 -10.57
C TRP A 137 11.11 -0.81 -10.33
N CYS A 138 11.72 0.37 -10.28
CA CYS A 138 13.13 0.55 -9.98
C CYS A 138 13.32 0.65 -8.47
N ILE A 139 13.79 -0.43 -7.85
CA ILE A 139 14.01 -0.54 -6.41
C ILE A 139 15.51 -0.60 -6.15
N ASP A 140 15.97 -0.05 -5.02
CA ASP A 140 17.33 -0.28 -4.55
C ASP A 140 17.49 -1.76 -4.12
N ALA A 141 18.46 -2.45 -4.70
CA ALA A 141 18.74 -3.85 -4.40
C ALA A 141 20.02 -3.96 -3.57
#